data_AF-A0A3D4IP35-F1
#
_entry.id   AF-A0A3D4IP35-F1
#
_cell.length_a   1.000
_cell.length_b   1.000
_cell.length_c   1.000
_cell.angle_alpha   90.00
_cell.angle_beta   90.00
_cell.angle_gamma   90.00
#
_symmetry.space_group_name_H-M   'P 1'
#
loop_
_entity.id
_entity.type
_entity.pdbx_description
1 polymer ?
#
loop_
_entity_poly.entity_id
_entity_poly.type
_entity_poly.pdbx_seq_one_letter_code
_entity_poly.pdbx_strand_id
1 'polypeptide(L)'
;MRKSFVLLFHIGFWLCYFLLVFITLGLYYRSNHSVPLVMNAFKSIMLFAFIPSSISYFTYYFLLFPRYLQQKKILLSIVYGLLISVGAAIIGYFLIRYFIESGYLIDMDEGGKKGRSTALTVIAVMTIIGLLCGIVALVIKGFITWFNEIKVKEELKEKSHQMEMALVKSQFDPHLLFNTINNIDSLILMDAVKASEYLNKL
;
A
#
# COMPACT_ATOMS: atom_id res chain seq x y z
N MET A 1 -11.84 -2.78 -1.62
CA MET A 1 -11.55 -3.85 -0.62
C MET A 1 -12.28 -3.50 0.68
N ARG A 2 -12.87 -4.45 1.42
CA ARG A 2 -13.57 -4.10 2.68
C ARG A 2 -12.55 -3.55 3.68
N LYS A 3 -12.92 -2.49 4.42
CA LYS A 3 -12.04 -1.81 5.39
C LYS A 3 -11.44 -2.78 6.42
N SER A 4 -12.18 -3.83 6.81
CA SER A 4 -11.75 -4.87 7.74
C SER A 4 -10.51 -5.64 7.26
N PHE A 5 -10.38 -5.92 5.95
CA PHE A 5 -9.20 -6.61 5.43
C PHE A 5 -7.96 -5.72 5.43
N VAL A 6 -8.12 -4.42 5.16
CA VAL A 6 -7.02 -3.46 5.27
C VAL A 6 -6.48 -3.41 6.69
N LEU A 7 -7.39 -3.35 7.67
CA LEU A 7 -7.04 -3.37 9.08
C LEU A 7 -6.29 -4.66 9.46
N LEU A 8 -6.70 -5.81 8.91
CA LEU A 8 -6.03 -7.10 9.15
C LEU A 8 -4.56 -7.09 8.73
N PHE A 9 -4.21 -6.51 7.59
CA PHE A 9 -2.80 -6.41 7.15
C PHE A 9 -1.96 -5.56 8.10
N HIS A 10 -2.51 -4.44 8.58
CA HIS A 10 -1.83 -3.58 9.55
C HIS A 10 -1.63 -4.29 10.89
N ILE A 11 -2.69 -4.91 11.42
CA ILE A 11 -2.64 -5.66 12.68
C ILE A 11 -1.66 -6.83 12.55
N GLY A 12 -1.73 -7.59 11.46
CA GLY A 12 -0.84 -8.72 11.21
C GLY A 12 0.63 -8.31 11.17
N PHE A 13 0.96 -7.21 10.49
CA PHE A 13 2.32 -6.68 10.47
C PHE A 13 2.82 -6.33 11.89
N TRP A 14 2.04 -5.54 12.64
CA TRP A 14 2.45 -5.14 13.99
C TRP A 14 2.51 -6.33 14.95
N LEU A 15 1.62 -7.32 14.80
CA LEU A 15 1.67 -8.55 15.59
C LEU A 15 2.96 -9.33 15.32
N CYS A 16 3.35 -9.49 14.05
CA CYS A 16 4.63 -10.12 13.70
C CYS A 16 5.83 -9.32 14.24
N TYR A 17 5.76 -7.99 14.17
CA TYR A 17 6.80 -7.11 14.73
C TYR A 17 6.95 -7.30 16.24
N PHE A 18 5.85 -7.25 17.00
CA PHE A 18 5.87 -7.46 18.44
C PHE A 18 6.24 -8.89 18.82
N LEU A 19 5.82 -9.89 18.04
CA LEU A 19 6.25 -11.27 18.23
C LEU A 19 7.78 -11.39 18.15
N LEU A 20 8.40 -10.76 17.15
CA LEU A 20 9.86 -10.73 17.02
C LEU A 20 10.51 -10.07 18.24
N VAL A 21 9.97 -8.94 18.70
CA VAL A 21 10.44 -8.27 19.93
C VAL A 21 10.33 -9.20 21.14
N PHE A 22 9.20 -9.87 21.35
CA PHE A 22 9.03 -10.79 22.47
C PHE A 22 9.97 -12.00 22.40
N ILE A 23 10.22 -12.54 21.20
CA ILE A 23 11.22 -13.62 21.01
C ILE A 23 12.61 -13.11 21.41
N THR A 24 13.03 -11.94 20.94
CA THR A 24 14.35 -11.37 21.30
C THR A 24 14.49 -11.15 22.80
N LEU A 25 13.43 -10.69 23.47
CA LEU A 25 13.42 -10.51 24.92
C LEU A 25 13.44 -11.83 25.69
N GLY A 26 12.73 -12.85 25.21
CA GLY A 26 12.78 -14.20 25.78
C GLY A 26 14.17 -14.82 25.70
N LEU A 27 14.86 -14.65 24.57
CA LEU A 27 16.26 -15.07 24.41
C LEU A 27 17.20 -14.28 25.33
N TYR A 28 17.00 -12.97 25.47
CA TYR A 28 17.78 -12.12 26.36
C TYR A 28 17.58 -12.50 27.85
N TYR A 29 16.34 -12.81 28.26
CA TYR A 29 16.03 -13.31 29.60
C TYR A 29 16.69 -14.65 29.87
N ARG A 30 16.68 -15.57 28.88
CA ARG A 30 17.35 -16.86 28.99
C ARG A 30 18.86 -16.71 29.21
N SER A 31 19.49 -15.65 28.72
CA SER A 31 20.93 -15.43 28.92
C SER A 31 21.27 -14.76 30.25
N ASN A 32 20.46 -13.82 30.73
CA ASN A 32 20.81 -12.95 31.86
C ASN A 32 20.04 -13.23 33.15
N HIS A 33 18.93 -13.97 33.08
CA HIS A 33 18.06 -14.37 34.20
C HIS A 33 17.63 -13.23 35.14
N SER A 34 17.62 -12.00 34.65
CA SER A 34 17.39 -10.79 35.45
C SER A 34 16.23 -9.98 34.87
N VAL A 35 15.12 -9.98 35.61
CA VAL A 35 13.89 -9.26 35.22
C VAL A 35 14.13 -7.74 35.02
N PRO A 36 14.91 -7.03 35.87
CA PRO A 36 15.15 -5.60 35.66
C PRO A 36 15.91 -5.28 34.36
N LEU A 37 16.88 -6.11 33.98
CA LEU A 37 17.63 -5.96 32.74
C LEU A 37 16.76 -6.22 31.52
N VAL A 38 15.87 -7.22 31.57
CA VAL A 38 14.88 -7.47 30.50
C VAL A 38 13.91 -6.31 30.35
N MET A 39 13.46 -5.73 31.47
CA MET A 39 12.58 -4.56 31.44
C MET A 39 13.29 -3.35 30.82
N ASN A 40 14.57 -3.15 31.13
CA ASN A 40 15.39 -2.14 30.48
C ASN A 40 15.54 -2.43 28.97
N ALA A 41 15.79 -3.68 28.58
CA ALA A 41 15.90 -4.10 27.19
C ALA A 41 14.61 -3.82 26.40
N PHE A 42 13.45 -4.12 27.00
CA PHE A 42 12.16 -3.80 26.41
C PHE A 42 12.01 -2.30 26.14
N LYS A 43 12.29 -1.46 27.14
CA LYS A 43 12.24 0.01 26.98
C LYS A 43 13.22 0.50 25.91
N SER A 44 14.46 -0.03 25.91
CA SER A 44 15.46 0.31 24.91
C SER A 44 15.01 -0.05 23.50
N ILE A 45 14.47 -1.25 23.28
CA ILE A 45 13.94 -1.67 21.97
C ILE A 45 12.74 -0.81 21.55
N MET A 46 11.87 -0.42 22.48
CA MET A 46 10.73 0.44 22.16
C MET A 46 11.18 1.82 21.68
N LEU A 47 12.15 2.43 22.36
CA LEU A 47 12.67 3.74 21.96
C LEU A 47 13.54 3.66 20.69
N PHE A 48 14.37 2.62 20.59
CA PHE A 48 15.33 2.43 19.50
C PHE A 48 14.67 1.97 18.20
N ALA A 49 13.83 0.94 18.26
CA ALA A 49 13.26 0.32 17.08
C ALA A 49 11.82 0.76 16.84
N PHE A 50 10.94 0.69 17.85
CA PHE A 50 9.50 0.85 17.64
C PHE A 50 9.09 2.28 17.29
N ILE A 51 9.61 3.29 17.98
CA ILE A 51 9.26 4.70 17.71
C ILE A 51 9.67 5.13 16.29
N PRO A 52 10.95 5.00 15.87
CA PRO A 52 11.33 5.37 14.51
C PRO A 52 10.59 4.55 13.44
N SER A 53 10.41 3.26 13.69
CA SER A 53 9.66 2.37 12.78
C SER A 53 8.21 2.83 12.59
N SER A 54 7.53 3.21 13.67
CA SER A 54 6.15 3.69 13.64
C SER A 54 6.03 4.99 12.86
N ILE A 55 6.93 5.95 13.14
CA ILE A 55 6.98 7.24 12.43
C ILE A 55 7.20 7.00 10.93
N SER A 56 8.21 6.21 10.56
CA SER A 56 8.48 5.88 9.16
C SER A 56 7.30 5.16 8.51
N TYR A 57 6.74 4.14 9.16
CA TYR A 57 5.62 3.35 8.65
C TYR A 57 4.41 4.23 8.29
N PHE A 58 3.94 5.04 9.24
CA PHE A 58 2.75 5.88 9.01
C PHE A 58 3.02 7.00 8.02
N THR A 59 4.20 7.62 8.07
CA THR A 59 4.57 8.67 7.12
C THR A 59 4.66 8.12 5.70
N TYR A 60 5.21 6.91 5.54
CA TYR A 60 5.26 6.26 4.23
C TYR A 60 3.87 5.91 3.71
N TYR A 61 3.02 5.36 4.57
CA TYR A 61 1.67 4.94 4.21
C TYR A 61 0.75 6.10 3.81
N PHE A 62 0.74 7.18 4.62
CA PHE A 62 -0.19 8.29 4.46
C PHE A 62 0.33 9.45 3.61
N LEU A 63 1.64 9.68 3.59
CA LEU A 63 2.23 10.84 2.92
C LEU A 63 3.05 10.44 1.70
N LEU A 64 4.04 9.54 1.87
CA LEU A 64 4.98 9.21 0.79
C LEU A 64 4.27 8.50 -0.37
N PHE A 65 3.45 7.50 -0.07
CA PHE A 65 2.76 6.71 -1.08
C PHE A 65 1.83 7.56 -1.98
N PRO A 66 0.80 8.27 -1.46
CA PRO A 66 -0.15 8.97 -2.32
C PRO A 66 0.46 10.17 -3.03
N ARG A 67 1.44 10.87 -2.42
CA ARG A 67 2.01 12.09 -3.01
C ARG A 67 3.08 11.82 -4.06
N TYR A 68 3.90 10.78 -3.89
CA TYR A 68 5.06 10.57 -4.75
C TYR A 68 4.97 9.25 -5.51
N LEU A 69 4.76 8.13 -4.81
CA LEU A 69 4.82 6.82 -5.44
C LEU A 69 3.63 6.59 -6.40
N GLN A 70 2.42 6.97 -5.97
CA GLN A 70 1.22 6.87 -6.79
C GLN A 70 1.28 7.79 -8.03
N GLN A 71 2.00 8.92 -7.94
CA GLN A 71 2.25 9.83 -9.06
C GLN A 71 3.40 9.37 -9.98
N LYS A 72 3.90 8.13 -9.83
CA LYS A 72 5.06 7.57 -10.56
C LYS A 72 6.36 8.37 -10.39
N LYS A 73 6.47 9.21 -9.37
CA LYS A 73 7.69 9.99 -9.04
C LYS A 73 8.63 9.15 -8.17
N ILE A 74 9.20 8.10 -8.76
CA ILE A 74 9.99 7.08 -8.05
C ILE A 74 11.23 7.68 -7.38
N LEU A 75 12.01 8.50 -8.11
CA LEU A 75 13.24 9.09 -7.58
C LEU A 75 12.98 9.97 -6.35
N LEU A 76 11.95 10.84 -6.42
CA LEU A 76 11.52 11.67 -5.30
C LEU A 76 11.04 10.81 -4.12
N SER A 77 10.36 9.69 -4.39
CA SER A 77 9.92 8.77 -3.34
C SER A 77 11.11 8.16 -2.58
N ILE A 78 12.19 7.81 -3.28
CA ILE A 78 13.41 7.28 -2.67
C ILE A 78 14.09 8.35 -1.81
N VAL A 79 14.27 9.56 -2.34
CA VAL A 79 14.93 10.66 -1.63
C VAL A 79 14.14 11.06 -0.38
N TYR A 80 12.84 11.32 -0.51
CA TYR A 80 12.01 11.68 0.64
C TYR A 80 11.85 10.54 1.63
N GLY A 81 11.80 9.29 1.15
CA GLY A 81 11.81 8.12 2.03
C GLY A 81 13.06 8.09 2.92
N LEU A 82 14.24 8.22 2.30
CA LEU A 82 15.50 8.28 3.03
C LEU A 82 15.50 9.43 4.05
N LEU A 83 15.08 10.63 3.65
CA LEU A 83 15.00 11.79 4.54
C LEU A 83 14.04 11.58 5.73
N ILE A 84 12.86 11.00 5.48
CA ILE A 84 11.89 10.68 6.53
C ILE A 84 12.49 9.69 7.53
N SER A 85 13.15 8.64 7.03
CA SER A 85 13.71 7.59 7.89
C SER A 85 14.91 8.08 8.69
N VAL A 86 15.76 8.92 8.09
CA VAL A 86 16.85 9.60 8.81
C VAL A 86 16.29 10.56 9.86
N GLY A 87 15.26 11.34 9.52
CA GLY A 87 14.59 12.24 10.47
C GLY A 87 13.97 11.49 11.66
N ALA A 88 13.26 10.39 11.39
CA ALA A 88 12.70 9.53 12.42
C ALA A 88 13.78 8.90 13.31
N ALA A 89 14.90 8.48 12.72
CA ALA A 89 16.05 7.94 13.45
C ALA A 89 16.71 8.99 14.34
N ILE A 90 16.88 10.23 13.86
CA ILE A 90 17.42 11.34 14.65
C ILE A 90 16.50 11.62 15.86
N ILE A 91 15.19 11.70 15.66
CA ILE A 91 14.23 11.90 16.75
C ILE A 91 14.33 10.76 17.76
N GLY A 92 14.35 9.51 17.30
CA GLY A 92 14.51 8.36 18.19
C GLY A 92 15.83 8.36 18.95
N TYR A 93 16.93 8.79 18.30
CA TYR A 93 18.24 8.90 18.94
C TYR A 93 18.24 9.96 20.05
N PHE A 94 17.64 11.11 19.81
CA PHE A 94 17.50 12.13 20.86
C PHE A 94 16.63 11.64 22.02
N LEU A 95 15.53 10.94 21.73
CA LEU A 95 14.68 10.36 22.77
C LEU A 95 15.44 9.34 23.61
N ILE A 96 16.13 8.38 23.00
CA ILE A 96 16.86 7.36 23.76
C ILE A 96 17.96 7.99 24.62
N ARG A 97 18.70 8.98 24.11
CA ARG A 97 19.71 9.70 24.91
C ARG A 97 19.11 10.50 26.05
N TYR A 98 17.99 11.17 25.82
CA TYR A 98 17.25 11.87 26.88
C TYR A 98 16.83 10.92 28.02
N PHE A 99 16.31 9.73 27.69
CA PHE A 99 15.90 8.74 28.70
C PHE A 99 17.09 8.08 29.42
N ILE A 100 18.24 7.96 28.76
CA ILE A 100 19.49 7.50 29.39
C ILE A 100 20.02 8.56 30.37
N GLU A 101 20.14 9.81 29.92
CA GLU A 101 20.72 10.91 30.71
C GLU A 101 19.83 11.30 31.90
N SER A 102 18.51 11.11 31.79
CA SER A 102 17.57 11.30 32.90
C SER A 102 17.53 10.15 33.91
N GLY A 103 18.30 9.07 33.69
CA GLY A 103 18.39 7.93 34.61
C GLY A 103 17.23 6.94 34.54
N TYR A 104 16.29 7.14 33.60
CA TYR A 104 15.14 6.23 33.40
C TYR A 104 15.49 4.98 32.57
N LEU A 105 16.62 5.01 31.85
CA LEU A 105 17.14 3.93 31.03
C LEU A 105 18.60 3.67 31.39
N ILE A 106 18.97 2.40 31.60
CA ILE A 106 20.37 2.01 31.77
C ILE A 106 21.00 1.92 30.38
N ASP A 107 22.14 2.59 30.19
CA ASP A 107 22.91 2.51 28.95
C ASP A 107 23.41 1.07 28.73
N MET A 108 23.05 0.49 27.59
CA MET A 108 23.48 -0.85 27.21
C MET A 108 24.81 -0.86 26.43
N ASP A 109 25.36 0.31 26.10
CA ASP A 109 26.64 0.45 25.40
C ASP A 109 27.79 0.61 26.43
N GLU A 110 28.22 -0.50 27.05
CA GLU A 110 29.36 -0.59 27.98
C GLU A 110 29.49 0.60 28.98
N GLY A 111 28.36 1.08 29.52
CA GLY A 111 28.32 2.18 30.49
C GLY A 111 28.74 3.54 29.94
N GLY A 112 28.49 3.83 28.65
CA GLY A 112 28.78 5.13 28.04
C GLY A 112 30.26 5.37 27.73
N LYS A 113 31.13 4.36 27.88
CA LYS A 113 32.58 4.46 27.60
C LYS A 113 32.89 4.84 26.14
N LYS A 114 31.96 4.59 25.21
CA LYS A 114 32.07 5.00 23.79
C LYS A 114 31.31 6.30 23.46
N GLY A 115 30.63 6.91 24.44
CA GLY A 115 30.09 8.26 24.36
C GLY A 115 29.24 8.56 23.13
N ARG A 116 29.53 9.69 22.46
CA ARG A 116 28.93 10.13 21.18
C ARG A 116 29.54 9.43 19.95
N SER A 117 30.62 8.66 20.13
CA SER A 117 31.36 8.03 19.03
C SER A 117 30.54 7.00 18.26
N THR A 118 29.49 6.43 18.88
CA THR A 118 28.60 5.45 18.26
C THR A 118 27.33 6.06 17.68
N ALA A 119 27.12 7.38 17.81
CA ALA A 119 25.88 8.05 17.39
C ALA A 119 25.54 7.82 15.91
N LEU A 120 26.53 7.95 15.03
CA LEU A 120 26.35 7.74 13.58
C LEU A 120 25.90 6.30 13.28
N THR A 121 26.53 5.32 13.92
CA THR A 121 26.18 3.90 13.76
C THR A 121 24.77 3.61 14.26
N VAL A 122 24.41 4.14 15.43
CA VAL A 122 23.08 3.99 16.04
C VAL A 122 22.01 4.60 15.13
N ILE A 123 22.21 5.83 14.66
CA ILE A 123 21.29 6.51 13.74
C ILE A 123 21.20 5.75 12.41
N ALA A 124 22.31 5.23 11.88
CA ALA A 124 22.31 4.45 10.65
C ALA A 124 21.48 3.16 10.78
N VAL A 125 21.65 2.42 11.87
CA VAL A 125 20.85 1.20 12.14
C VAL A 125 19.37 1.55 12.32
N MET A 126 19.04 2.59 13.10
CA MET A 126 17.66 3.06 13.25
C MET A 126 17.05 3.47 11.91
N THR A 127 17.83 4.13 11.05
CA THR A 127 17.41 4.52 9.70
C THR A 127 17.09 3.29 8.85
N ILE A 128 17.94 2.26 8.88
CA ILE A 128 17.71 1.01 8.13
C ILE A 128 16.42 0.31 8.62
N ILE A 129 16.23 0.19 9.93
CA ILE A 129 15.02 -0.41 10.49
C ILE A 129 13.77 0.40 10.08
N GLY A 130 13.84 1.72 10.17
CA GLY A 130 12.77 2.63 9.74
C GLY A 130 12.47 2.50 8.25
N LEU A 131 13.50 2.38 7.40
CA LEU A 131 13.36 2.15 5.95
C LEU A 131 12.64 0.84 5.66
N LEU A 132 13.04 -0.26 6.31
CA LEU A 132 12.41 -1.57 6.13
C LEU A 132 10.92 -1.51 6.49
N CYS A 133 10.58 -0.92 7.64
CA CYS A 133 9.18 -0.75 8.05
C CYS A 133 8.41 0.16 7.07
N GLY A 134 9.03 1.24 6.61
CA GLY A 134 8.47 2.13 5.59
C GLY A 134 8.18 1.40 4.27
N ILE A 135 9.11 0.58 3.80
CA ILE A 135 8.94 -0.23 2.58
C ILE A 135 7.75 -1.19 2.73
N VAL A 136 7.61 -1.86 3.88
CA VAL A 136 6.45 -2.72 4.15
C VAL A 136 5.15 -1.92 4.08
N ALA A 137 5.14 -0.68 4.60
CA ALA A 137 3.98 0.21 4.50
C ALA A 137 3.62 0.54 3.03
N LEU A 138 4.63 0.80 2.18
CA LEU A 138 4.43 1.04 0.75
C LEU A 138 3.88 -0.19 0.04
N VAL A 139 4.40 -1.38 0.36
CA VAL A 139 3.94 -2.64 -0.23
C VAL A 139 2.46 -2.89 0.13
N ILE A 140 2.10 -2.73 1.41
CA ILE A 140 0.70 -2.88 1.85
C ILE A 140 -0.20 -1.87 1.14
N LYS A 141 0.18 -0.58 1.11
CA LYS A 141 -0.62 0.46 0.46
C LYS A 141 -0.72 0.24 -1.05
N GLY A 142 0.37 -0.17 -1.69
CA GLY A 142 0.47 -0.51 -3.10
C GLY A 142 -0.47 -1.64 -3.47
N PHE A 143 -0.41 -2.74 -2.71
CA PHE A 143 -1.29 -3.89 -2.91
C PHE A 143 -2.78 -3.52 -2.79
N ILE A 144 -3.16 -2.76 -1.75
CA ILE A 144 -4.55 -2.31 -1.55
C ILE A 144 -5.01 -1.44 -2.72
N THR A 145 -4.17 -0.51 -3.17
CA THR A 145 -4.50 0.43 -4.25
C THR A 145 -4.66 -0.33 -5.56
N TRP A 146 -3.69 -1.17 -5.90
CA TRP A 146 -3.72 -2.00 -7.10
C TRP A 146 -4.93 -2.93 -7.15
N PHE A 147 -5.27 -3.57 -6.02
CA PHE A 147 -6.45 -4.43 -5.95
C PHE A 147 -7.76 -3.67 -6.19
N ASN A 148 -7.87 -2.43 -5.71
CA ASN A 148 -9.03 -1.59 -5.99
C ASN A 148 -9.08 -1.15 -7.45
N GLU A 149 -7.92 -0.82 -8.05
CA GLU A 149 -7.82 -0.46 -9.47
C GLU A 149 -8.26 -1.61 -10.39
N ILE A 150 -7.90 -2.86 -10.06
CA ILE A 150 -8.36 -4.04 -10.81
C ILE A 150 -9.89 -4.12 -10.81
N LYS A 151 -10.53 -3.97 -9.64
CA LYS A 151 -12.00 -4.04 -9.54
C LYS A 151 -12.71 -2.96 -10.36
N VAL A 152 -12.20 -1.72 -10.29
CA VAL A 152 -12.76 -0.62 -11.09
C VAL A 152 -12.57 -0.89 -12.57
N LYS A 153 -11.42 -1.42 -12.98
CA LYS A 153 -11.14 -1.77 -14.37
C LYS A 153 -12.04 -2.89 -14.89
N GLU A 154 -12.34 -3.90 -14.08
CA GLU A 154 -13.29 -4.96 -14.41
C GLU A 154 -14.70 -4.42 -14.58
N GLU A 155 -15.18 -3.58 -13.66
CA GLU A 155 -16.51 -2.97 -13.75
C GLU A 155 -16.67 -2.09 -14.99
N LEU A 156 -15.62 -1.31 -15.33
CA LEU A 156 -15.62 -0.50 -16.56
C LEU A 156 -15.63 -1.36 -17.82
N LYS A 157 -14.91 -2.49 -17.82
CA LYS A 157 -14.90 -3.42 -18.94
C LYS A 157 -16.27 -4.07 -19.15
N GLU A 158 -16.95 -4.44 -18.07
CA GLU A 158 -18.30 -4.99 -18.13
C GLU A 158 -19.30 -3.97 -18.68
N LYS A 159 -19.25 -2.72 -18.20
CA LYS A 159 -20.10 -1.63 -18.71
C LYS A 159 -19.84 -1.34 -20.19
N SER A 160 -18.58 -1.37 -20.63
CA SER A 160 -18.23 -1.21 -22.05
C SER A 160 -18.87 -2.29 -22.92
N HIS A 161 -18.79 -3.55 -22.50
CA HIS A 161 -19.38 -4.67 -23.24
C HIS A 161 -20.91 -4.59 -23.29
N GLN A 162 -21.56 -4.19 -22.19
CA GLN A 162 -23.01 -3.95 -22.17
C GLN A 162 -23.42 -2.84 -23.15
N MET A 163 -22.62 -1.77 -23.24
CA MET A 163 -22.87 -0.66 -24.16
C MET A 163 -22.70 -1.07 -25.63
N GLU A 164 -21.67 -1.86 -25.96
CA GLU A 164 -21.48 -2.43 -27.29
C GLU A 164 -22.65 -3.33 -27.69
N MET A 165 -23.09 -4.21 -26.78
CA MET A 165 -24.27 -5.05 -27.02
C MET A 165 -25.54 -4.23 -27.22
N ALA A 166 -25.74 -3.17 -26.44
CA ALA A 166 -26.88 -2.28 -26.59
C ALA A 166 -26.85 -1.54 -27.94
N LEU A 167 -25.67 -1.08 -28.37
CA LEU A 167 -25.47 -0.44 -29.66
C LEU A 167 -25.77 -1.40 -30.81
N VAL A 168 -25.23 -2.62 -30.77
CA VAL A 168 -25.54 -3.66 -31.77
C VAL A 168 -27.03 -3.95 -31.79
N LYS A 169 -27.68 -4.14 -30.63
CA LYS A 169 -29.13 -4.33 -30.57
C LYS A 169 -29.92 -3.15 -31.14
N SER A 170 -29.47 -1.92 -30.93
CA SER A 170 -30.14 -0.73 -31.48
C SER A 170 -30.02 -0.62 -33.00
N GLN A 171 -28.97 -1.21 -33.60
CA GLN A 171 -28.86 -1.31 -35.07
C GLN A 171 -29.85 -2.32 -35.66
N PHE A 172 -30.30 -3.31 -34.88
CA PHE A 172 -31.36 -4.24 -35.25
C PHE A 172 -32.73 -3.75 -34.76
N ASP A 173 -33.08 -2.50 -35.07
CA ASP A 173 -34.39 -1.94 -34.74
C ASP A 173 -35.50 -2.78 -35.43
N PRO A 174 -36.39 -3.44 -34.67
CA PRO A 174 -37.43 -4.29 -35.25
C PRO A 174 -38.36 -3.52 -36.18
N HIS A 175 -38.59 -2.23 -35.93
CA HIS A 175 -39.42 -1.37 -36.76
C HIS A 175 -38.73 -1.05 -38.09
N LEU A 176 -37.41 -0.84 -38.11
CA LEU A 176 -36.66 -0.73 -39.36
C LEU A 176 -36.75 -2.02 -40.17
N LEU A 177 -36.63 -3.18 -39.50
CA LEU A 177 -36.72 -4.48 -40.14
C LEU A 177 -38.14 -4.73 -40.71
N PHE A 178 -39.19 -4.46 -39.93
CA PHE A 178 -40.58 -4.56 -40.38
C PHE A 178 -40.90 -3.56 -41.50
N ASN A 179 -40.40 -2.33 -41.44
CA ASN A 179 -40.54 -1.34 -42.51
C ASN A 179 -39.89 -1.83 -43.81
N THR A 180 -38.70 -2.44 -43.70
CA THR A 180 -37.98 -2.99 -44.84
C THR A 180 -38.77 -4.13 -45.46
N ILE A 181 -39.28 -5.06 -44.65
CA ILE A 181 -40.11 -6.19 -45.13
C ILE A 181 -41.41 -5.69 -45.76
N ASN A 182 -42.13 -4.77 -45.12
CA ASN A 182 -43.39 -4.23 -45.64
C ASN A 182 -43.20 -3.47 -46.97
N ASN A 183 -42.11 -2.71 -47.10
CA ASN A 183 -41.78 -2.04 -48.35
C ASN A 183 -41.47 -3.05 -49.46
N ILE A 184 -40.74 -4.13 -49.16
CA ILE A 184 -40.47 -5.22 -50.11
C ILE A 184 -41.77 -5.91 -50.50
N ASP A 185 -42.65 -6.23 -49.55
CA ASP A 185 -43.94 -6.89 -49.81
C ASP A 185 -44.84 -6.04 -50.74
N SER A 186 -44.93 -4.73 -50.46
CA SER A 186 -45.61 -3.79 -51.35
C SER A 186 -44.95 -3.70 -52.73
N LEU A 187 -43.62 -3.74 -52.81
CA LEU A 187 -42.90 -3.73 -54.08
C LEU A 187 -43.09 -5.04 -54.85
N ILE A 188 -43.18 -6.20 -54.20
CA ILE A 188 -43.45 -7.48 -54.88
C ILE A 188 -44.80 -7.44 -55.60
N LEU A 189 -45.82 -6.85 -54.96
CA LEU A 189 -47.16 -6.72 -55.53
C LEU A 189 -47.23 -5.68 -56.67
N MET A 190 -46.39 -4.65 -56.64
CA MET A 190 -46.38 -3.57 -57.63
C MET A 190 -45.41 -3.81 -58.81
N ASP A 191 -44.18 -4.23 -58.50
CA ASP A 191 -43.05 -4.41 -59.43
C ASP A 191 -42.02 -5.39 -58.84
N ALA A 192 -42.19 -6.67 -59.18
CA ALA A 192 -41.34 -7.76 -58.68
C ALA A 192 -39.86 -7.62 -59.07
N VAL A 193 -39.55 -6.98 -60.21
CA VAL A 193 -38.16 -6.77 -60.65
C VAL A 193 -37.48 -5.75 -59.75
N LYS A 194 -38.18 -4.64 -59.46
CA LYS A 194 -37.68 -3.59 -58.57
C LYS A 194 -37.60 -4.06 -57.12
N ALA A 195 -38.50 -4.92 -56.67
CA ALA A 195 -38.40 -5.59 -55.37
C ALA A 195 -37.11 -6.43 -55.26
N SER A 196 -36.79 -7.22 -56.28
CA SER A 196 -35.57 -8.04 -56.35
C SER A 196 -34.29 -7.18 -56.35
N GLU A 197 -34.27 -6.07 -57.10
CA GLU A 197 -33.15 -5.13 -57.07
C GLU A 197 -32.97 -4.46 -55.70
N TYR A 198 -34.06 -4.12 -55.03
CA TYR A 198 -34.03 -3.54 -53.69
C TYR A 198 -33.46 -4.55 -52.67
N LEU A 199 -33.87 -5.82 -52.77
CA LEU A 199 -33.38 -6.92 -51.94
C LEU A 199 -31.88 -7.20 -52.14
N ASN A 200 -31.38 -7.10 -53.37
CA ASN A 200 -29.96 -7.28 -53.68
C ASN A 200 -29.05 -6.13 -53.18
N LYS A 201 -29.62 -5.00 -52.76
CA LYS A 201 -28.90 -3.83 -52.24
C LYS A 201 -28.85 -3.76 -50.71
N LEU A 202 -29.63 -4.59 -50.02
CA LEU A 202 -29.64 -4.77 -48.56
C LEU A 202 -28.49 -5.68 -48.12
#